data_AF-A0A953PQV3-F1
#
_entry.id   AF-A0A953PQV3-F1
#
_cell.length_a   1.000
_cell.length_b   1.000
_cell.length_c   1.000
_cell.angle_alpha   90.00
_cell.angle_beta   90.00
_cell.angle_gamma   90.00
#
_symmetry.space_group_name_H-M   'P 1'
#
loop_
_entity.id
_entity.type
_entity.pdbx_description
1 polymer ?
#
loop_
_entity_poly.entity_id
_entity_poly.type
_entity_poly.pdbx_seq_one_letter_code
_entity_poly.pdbx_strand_id
1 'polypeptide(L)'
;MEIGDSLDKAHKGIKNVDQIITGHSTVMTWADLAEYAQFNEDFLRDVQAALKAGKSADDVAASWKPADEYKGYTVADARLKTNVAAVMNELKE
;
A
#
# COMPACT_ATOMS: atom_id res chain seq x y z
N MET A 1 0.74 2.19 10.58
CA MET A 1 1.04 2.66 9.22
C MET A 1 -0.11 3.50 8.65
N GLU A 2 0.15 4.76 8.31
CA GLU A 2 -0.88 5.76 7.96
C GLU A 2 -0.87 6.17 6.47
N ILE A 3 -0.16 5.43 5.60
CA ILE A 3 0.05 5.85 4.20
C ILE A 3 -1.28 5.95 3.45
N GLY A 4 -2.10 4.90 3.50
CA GLY A 4 -3.40 4.87 2.81
C GLY A 4 -4.32 6.01 3.27
N ASP A 5 -4.52 6.14 4.58
CA ASP A 5 -5.36 7.17 5.18
C ASP A 5 -4.86 8.60 4.87
N SER A 6 -3.54 8.85 4.92
CA SER A 6 -2.99 10.16 4.58
C SER A 6 -3.24 10.54 3.13
N LEU A 7 -3.09 9.59 2.20
CA LEU A 7 -3.33 9.80 0.77
C LEU A 7 -4.83 9.98 0.49
N ASP A 8 -5.69 9.19 1.14
CA ASP A 8 -7.14 9.32 1.04
C ASP A 8 -7.64 10.68 1.56
N LYS A 9 -7.12 11.14 2.70
CA LYS A 9 -7.38 12.49 3.23
C LYS A 9 -6.95 13.58 2.25
N ALA A 10 -5.79 13.45 1.62
CA ALA A 10 -5.35 14.38 0.58
C ALA A 10 -6.28 14.36 -0.63
N HIS A 11 -6.66 13.18 -1.11
CA HIS A 11 -7.57 13.00 -2.23
C HIS A 11 -8.96 13.63 -1.98
N LYS A 12 -9.50 13.48 -0.76
CA LYS A 12 -10.79 14.05 -0.35
C LYS A 12 -10.73 15.55 -0.04
N GLY A 13 -9.60 16.04 0.45
CA GLY A 13 -9.44 17.42 0.94
C GLY A 13 -9.05 18.42 -0.16
N ILE A 14 -8.31 17.99 -1.17
CA ILE A 14 -7.81 18.86 -2.24
C ILE A 14 -8.75 18.73 -3.45
N LYS A 15 -9.07 19.87 -4.08
CA LYS A 15 -10.01 19.95 -5.20
C LYS A 15 -9.33 20.52 -6.44
N ASN A 16 -9.93 20.25 -7.60
CA ASN A 16 -9.51 20.79 -8.91
C ASN A 16 -8.04 20.45 -9.24
N VAL A 17 -7.67 19.18 -9.03
CA VAL A 17 -6.34 18.67 -9.40
C VAL A 17 -6.45 17.89 -10.70
N ASP A 18 -5.78 18.38 -11.73
CA ASP A 18 -5.75 17.71 -13.03
C ASP A 18 -4.66 16.63 -13.07
N GLN A 19 -3.51 16.89 -12.45
CA GLN A 19 -2.33 16.05 -12.51
C GLN A 19 -1.53 16.08 -11.20
N ILE A 20 -0.81 14.99 -10.96
CA ILE A 20 0.11 14.80 -9.84
C ILE A 20 1.52 14.64 -10.40
N ILE A 21 2.43 15.52 -9.96
CA ILE A 21 3.86 15.36 -10.20
C ILE A 21 4.42 14.49 -9.07
N THR A 22 4.76 13.24 -9.39
CA THR A 22 5.31 12.29 -8.42
C THR A 22 6.81 12.53 -8.20
N GLY A 23 7.34 12.08 -7.06
CA GLY A 23 8.76 12.26 -6.74
C GLY A 23 9.72 11.36 -7.54
N HIS A 24 9.30 10.13 -7.89
CA HIS A 24 10.16 9.12 -8.52
C HIS A 24 9.40 8.24 -9.54
N SER A 25 8.39 8.81 -10.20
CA SER A 25 7.61 8.11 -11.23
C SER A 25 7.18 9.10 -12.32
N THR A 26 6.25 8.69 -13.17
CA THR A 26 5.63 9.56 -14.16
C THR A 26 4.64 10.54 -13.52
N VAL A 27 4.15 11.49 -14.32
CA VAL A 27 2.97 12.28 -13.96
C VAL A 27 1.76 11.34 -13.90
N MET A 28 0.95 11.47 -12.86
CA MET A 28 -0.23 10.64 -12.59
C MET A 28 -1.49 11.50 -12.53
N THR A 29 -2.64 10.86 -12.58
CA THR A 29 -3.96 11.50 -12.46
C THR A 29 -4.42 11.56 -11.00
N TRP A 30 -5.47 12.33 -10.73
CA TRP A 30 -6.08 12.35 -9.40
C TRP A 30 -6.72 11.00 -9.02
N ALA A 31 -7.27 10.27 -9.99
CA ALA A 31 -7.82 8.94 -9.78
C ALA A 31 -6.75 7.92 -9.36
N ASP A 32 -5.54 8.02 -9.91
CA ASP A 32 -4.42 7.14 -9.54
C ASP A 32 -4.04 7.32 -8.06
N LEU A 33 -4.21 8.52 -7.49
CA LEU A 33 -3.97 8.75 -6.05
C LEU A 33 -4.97 8.01 -5.18
N ALA A 34 -6.24 7.98 -5.58
CA ALA A 34 -7.28 7.24 -4.88
C ALA A 34 -7.01 5.73 -4.95
N GLU A 35 -6.65 5.21 -6.12
CA GLU A 35 -6.27 3.80 -6.29
C GLU A 35 -5.04 3.45 -5.44
N TYR A 36 -4.02 4.31 -5.44
CA TYR A 36 -2.83 4.10 -4.63
C TYR A 36 -3.10 4.18 -3.13
N ALA A 37 -4.03 5.05 -2.69
CA ALA A 37 -4.49 5.08 -1.31
C ALA A 37 -5.15 3.75 -0.93
N GLN A 38 -6.09 3.27 -1.75
CA GLN A 38 -6.80 2.00 -1.52
C GLN A 38 -5.85 0.81 -1.51
N PHE A 39 -4.87 0.76 -2.42
CA PHE A 39 -3.84 -0.26 -2.44
C PHE A 39 -3.09 -0.36 -1.11
N ASN A 40 -2.71 0.78 -0.51
CA ASN A 40 -1.99 0.80 0.77
C ASN A 40 -2.88 0.38 1.94
N GLU A 41 -4.17 0.74 1.93
CA GLU A 41 -5.14 0.29 2.93
C GLU A 41 -5.36 -1.23 2.86
N ASP A 42 -5.51 -1.76 1.64
CA ASP A 42 -5.70 -3.18 1.39
C ASP A 42 -4.47 -3.99 1.78
N PHE A 43 -3.27 -3.51 1.42
CA PHE A 43 -2.01 -4.10 1.86
C PHE A 43 -1.90 -4.15 3.39
N LEU A 44 -2.22 -3.04 4.08
CA LEU A 44 -2.21 -3.00 5.54
C LEU A 44 -3.20 -4.01 6.14
N ARG A 45 -4.42 -4.08 5.60
CA ARG A 45 -5.46 -5.03 6.02
C ARG A 45 -5.00 -6.47 5.88
N ASP A 46 -4.39 -6.82 4.75
CA ASP A 46 -3.89 -8.17 4.47
C ASP A 46 -2.77 -8.56 5.45
N VAL A 47 -1.80 -7.67 5.67
CA VAL A 47 -0.68 -7.93 6.60
C VAL A 47 -1.18 -8.03 8.04
N GLN A 48 -2.13 -7.19 8.44
CA GLN A 48 -2.75 -7.27 9.77
C GLN A 48 -3.50 -8.59 9.96
N ALA A 49 -4.25 -9.06 8.95
CA ALA A 49 -4.92 -10.35 8.99
C ALA A 49 -3.92 -11.51 9.09
N ALA A 50 -2.82 -11.46 8.34
CA ALA A 50 -1.76 -12.45 8.40
C ALA A 50 -1.07 -12.50 9.77
N LEU A 51 -0.79 -11.33 10.37
CA LEU A 51 -0.23 -11.23 11.71
C LEU A 51 -1.18 -11.84 12.76
N LYS A 52 -2.48 -11.53 12.67
CA LYS A 52 -3.52 -12.13 13.55
C LYS A 52 -3.62 -13.66 13.37
N ALA A 53 -3.34 -14.16 12.17
CA ALA A 53 -3.26 -15.59 11.88
C ALA A 53 -1.94 -16.25 12.29
N GLY A 54 -1.01 -15.50 12.92
CA GLY A 54 0.27 -16.01 13.39
C GLY A 54 1.33 -16.26 12.32
N LYS A 55 1.15 -15.71 11.09
CA LYS A 55 2.13 -15.86 10.01
C LYS A 55 3.35 -14.97 10.23
N SER A 56 4.52 -15.44 9.80
CA SER A 56 5.74 -14.64 9.79
C SER A 56 5.80 -13.69 8.58
N ALA A 57 6.68 -12.68 8.63
CA ALA A 57 6.91 -11.79 7.50
C ALA A 57 7.42 -12.55 6.25
N ASP A 58 8.17 -13.63 6.45
CA ASP A 58 8.66 -14.49 5.36
C ASP A 58 7.51 -15.26 4.69
N ASP A 59 6.58 -15.81 5.47
CA ASP A 59 5.41 -16.53 4.94
C ASP A 59 4.52 -15.61 4.11
N VAL A 60 4.32 -14.38 4.59
CA VAL A 60 3.51 -13.39 3.88
C VAL A 60 4.22 -12.93 2.62
N ALA A 61 5.50 -12.58 2.67
CA ALA A 61 6.24 -12.14 1.49
C ALA A 61 6.33 -13.22 0.40
N ALA A 62 6.37 -14.49 0.77
CA ALA A 62 6.42 -15.61 -0.18
C ALA A 62 5.06 -15.92 -0.85
N SER A 63 3.94 -15.53 -0.24
CA SER A 63 2.59 -15.93 -0.68
C SER A 63 1.68 -14.78 -1.07
N TRP A 64 1.97 -13.56 -0.62
CA TRP A 64 1.13 -12.40 -0.86
C TRP A 64 1.18 -12.00 -2.34
N LYS A 65 0.01 -11.69 -2.87
CA LYS A 65 -0.17 -11.13 -4.19
C LYS A 65 -1.18 -9.99 -4.07
N PRO A 66 -0.98 -8.88 -4.80
CA PRO A 66 -1.97 -7.83 -4.82
C PRO A 66 -3.28 -8.33 -5.46
N ALA A 67 -4.39 -7.69 -5.11
CA ALA A 67 -5.68 -7.94 -5.74
C ALA A 67 -5.61 -7.69 -7.26
N ASP A 68 -6.52 -8.32 -8.00
CA ASP A 68 -6.53 -8.32 -9.46
C ASP A 68 -6.59 -6.90 -10.08
N GLU A 69 -7.23 -5.97 -9.39
CA GLU A 69 -7.30 -4.55 -9.75
C GLU A 69 -5.92 -3.87 -9.78
N TYR A 70 -4.94 -4.34 -9.00
CA TYR A 70 -3.59 -3.77 -8.93
C TYR A 70 -2.56 -4.58 -9.73
N LYS A 71 -2.98 -5.44 -10.69
CA LYS A 71 -2.05 -6.27 -11.50
C LYS A 71 -0.98 -5.47 -12.26
N GLY A 72 -1.21 -4.18 -12.50
CA GLY A 72 -0.23 -3.28 -13.12
C GLY A 72 0.92 -2.88 -12.19
N TYR A 73 0.81 -3.14 -10.88
CA TYR A 73 1.79 -2.69 -9.91
C TYR A 73 2.99 -3.63 -9.89
N THR A 74 4.19 -3.05 -10.03
CA THR A 74 5.43 -3.81 -9.90
C THR A 74 5.77 -3.96 -8.41
N VAL A 75 5.57 -5.16 -7.88
CA VAL A 75 5.97 -5.51 -6.52
C VAL A 75 7.32 -6.20 -6.58
N ALA A 76 8.34 -5.58 -5.97
CA ALA A 76 9.66 -6.19 -5.86
C ALA A 76 9.74 -7.01 -4.57
N ASP A 77 10.01 -8.31 -4.68
CA ASP A 77 10.03 -9.26 -3.55
C ASP A 77 10.87 -8.79 -2.35
N ALA A 78 12.05 -8.22 -2.61
CA ALA A 78 12.93 -7.70 -1.56
C ALA A 78 12.29 -6.52 -0.79
N ARG A 79 11.53 -5.66 -1.48
CA ARG A 79 10.80 -4.54 -0.85
C ARG A 79 9.55 -5.04 -0.14
N LEU A 80 8.86 -6.02 -0.70
CA LEU A 80 7.67 -6.61 -0.10
C LEU A 80 7.97 -7.14 1.30
N LYS A 81 9.00 -7.99 1.45
CA LYS A 81 9.41 -8.51 2.78
C LYS A 81 9.72 -7.39 3.77
N THR A 82 10.46 -6.37 3.33
CA THR A 82 10.83 -5.22 4.17
C THR A 82 9.57 -4.46 4.63
N ASN A 83 8.64 -4.20 3.72
CA ASN A 83 7.40 -3.50 4.03
C ASN A 83 6.52 -4.32 4.99
N VAL A 84 6.33 -5.62 4.73
CA VAL A 84 5.57 -6.51 5.62
C VAL A 84 6.15 -6.51 7.03
N ALA A 85 7.48 -6.65 7.16
CA ALA A 85 8.14 -6.63 8.45
C ALA A 85 7.94 -5.30 9.19
N ALA A 86 8.03 -4.16 8.48
CA ALA A 86 7.77 -2.85 9.05
C ALA A 86 6.31 -2.74 9.56
N VAL A 87 5.32 -3.14 8.76
CA VAL A 87 3.90 -3.14 9.17
C VAL A 87 3.71 -3.97 10.44
N MET A 88 4.23 -5.20 10.45
CA MET A 88 4.04 -6.11 11.57
C MET A 88 4.70 -5.61 12.85
N ASN A 89 5.81 -4.87 12.75
CA ASN A 89 6.45 -4.25 13.89
C ASN A 89 5.63 -3.08 14.41
N GLU A 90 5.19 -2.17 13.52
CA GLU A 90 4.33 -1.04 13.90
C GLU A 90 3.00 -1.48 14.54
N LEU A 91 2.42 -2.61 14.12
CA LEU A 91 1.18 -3.13 14.68
C LEU A 91 1.34 -3.78 16.08
N LYS A 92 2.57 -3.96 16.56
CA LYS A 92 2.88 -4.53 17.87
C LYS A 92 3.25 -3.46 18.91
N GLU A 93 3.53 -2.24 18.47
CA GLU A 93 3.73 -1.08 19.35
C GLU A 93 2.39 -0.56 19.88
#